data_AF-A0A7J5XCR2-F1
#
_entry.id   AF-A0A7J5XCR2-F1
#
_cell.length_a   1.000
_cell.length_b   1.000
_cell.length_c   1.000
_cell.angle_alpha   90.00
_cell.angle_beta   90.00
_cell.angle_gamma   90.00
#
_symmetry.space_group_name_H-M   'P 1'
#
loop_
_entity.id
_entity.type
_entity.pdbx_description
1 polymer ?
#
loop_
_entity_poly.entity_id
_entity_poly.type
_entity_poly.pdbx_seq_one_letter_code
_entity_poly.pdbx_strand_id
1 'polypeptide(L)'
;MLQDQCSRWCAAEQVLAVFIKESTCGLSNVSIMLAQQADRVMALGEWEERWQEDRIGFHQPHVHKMLESHIDKVLAGRTGVRFFFPLCGKAVDMKWLADMGHSVVGVEISEKAIKQFFEDNNMTYSEEPVPALPGAKVFKGSERNISLYQSDLYNFSSAIGGQFGAIWDRGSLVAINPRDREKEKL
;
A
#
# COMPACT_ATOMS: atom_id res chain seq x y z
N MET A 1 -24.41 -16.37 -21.42
CA MET A 1 -23.24 -17.01 -22.06
C MET A 1 -22.09 -16.00 -21.90
N LEU A 2 -21.52 -15.69 -20.73
CA LEU A 2 -21.09 -16.44 -19.54
C LEU A 2 -20.13 -17.60 -19.85
N GLN A 3 -18.95 -17.24 -20.38
CA GLN A 3 -17.65 -17.91 -20.28
C GLN A 3 -16.70 -17.22 -21.29
N ASP A 4 -15.73 -16.43 -20.83
CA ASP A 4 -14.41 -16.18 -21.46
C ASP A 4 -13.72 -14.87 -21.02
N GLN A 5 -13.30 -14.80 -19.76
CA GLN A 5 -12.20 -13.89 -19.35
C GLN A 5 -11.31 -14.55 -18.29
N CYS A 6 -11.06 -15.85 -18.45
CA CYS A 6 -10.11 -16.61 -17.63
C CYS A 6 -8.99 -17.11 -18.54
N SER A 7 -8.13 -16.22 -19.04
CA SER A 7 -6.77 -16.52 -19.55
C SER A 7 -6.14 -15.33 -20.26
N ARG A 8 -5.28 -14.58 -19.57
CA ARG A 8 -4.16 -13.82 -20.18
C ARG A 8 -3.18 -13.28 -19.14
N TRP A 9 -2.64 -14.19 -18.34
CA TRP A 9 -1.41 -13.96 -17.58
C TRP A 9 -0.48 -15.14 -17.82
N CYS A 10 0.08 -15.19 -19.02
CA CYS A 10 1.21 -16.03 -19.35
C CYS A 10 2.17 -15.14 -20.13
N ALA A 11 3.42 -15.06 -19.66
CA ALA A 11 4.52 -14.17 -20.10
C ALA A 11 4.56 -12.76 -19.46
N ALA A 12 5.08 -12.68 -18.23
CA ALA A 12 6.07 -11.69 -17.78
C ALA A 12 6.43 -11.96 -16.31
N GLU A 13 7.43 -12.81 -16.07
CA GLU A 13 8.13 -12.90 -14.78
C GLU A 13 8.81 -11.55 -14.50
N GLN A 14 8.37 -10.84 -13.45
CA GLN A 14 9.14 -9.96 -12.54
C GLN A 14 8.20 -9.03 -11.75
N VAL A 15 7.28 -9.61 -10.99
CA VAL A 15 6.68 -8.93 -9.83
C VAL A 15 7.23 -9.66 -8.61
N LEU A 16 8.32 -9.16 -8.04
CA LEU A 16 8.77 -9.63 -6.73
C LEU A 16 7.83 -9.01 -5.70
N ALA A 17 6.71 -9.67 -5.43
CA ALA A 17 6.05 -9.51 -4.14
C ALA A 17 7.06 -9.98 -3.08
N VAL A 18 7.57 -9.07 -2.25
CA VAL A 18 8.44 -9.46 -1.13
C VAL A 18 7.57 -10.12 -0.06
N PHE A 19 7.18 -11.37 -0.28
CA PHE A 19 6.73 -12.28 0.77
C PHE A 19 7.96 -13.01 1.30
N ILE A 20 8.59 -12.50 2.35
CA ILE A 20 9.55 -13.31 3.12
C ILE A 20 8.74 -14.17 4.08
N LYS A 21 8.55 -15.42 3.69
CA LYS A 21 7.99 -16.49 4.51
C LYS A 21 8.90 -16.66 5.73
N GLU A 22 8.41 -16.39 6.93
CA GLU A 22 9.15 -16.66 8.17
C GLU A 22 9.55 -18.15 8.23
N SER A 23 10.80 -18.38 8.63
CA SER A 23 11.36 -19.70 8.86
C SER A 23 10.52 -20.51 9.86
N THR A 24 10.37 -21.79 9.55
CA THR A 24 9.55 -22.76 10.28
C THR A 24 9.97 -22.95 11.73
N CYS A 25 9.28 -22.27 12.65
CA CYS A 25 9.11 -22.71 14.04
C CYS A 25 7.82 -22.08 14.63
N GLY A 26 6.65 -22.55 14.20
CA GLY A 26 5.37 -22.04 14.75
C GLY A 26 4.08 -22.41 14.02
N LEU A 27 4.09 -23.44 13.17
CA LEU A 27 2.95 -23.79 12.30
C LEU A 27 1.62 -24.03 13.04
N SER A 28 1.64 -24.38 14.33
CA SER A 28 0.43 -24.58 15.13
C SER A 28 -0.25 -23.28 15.60
N ASN A 29 0.50 -22.21 15.86
CA ASN A 29 -0.06 -20.98 16.43
C ASN A 29 -0.62 -20.04 15.36
N VAL A 30 -0.03 -20.02 14.17
CA VAL A 30 -0.49 -19.17 13.05
C VAL A 30 -1.87 -19.60 12.55
N SER A 31 -2.13 -20.91 12.45
CA SER A 31 -3.43 -21.44 12.03
C SER A 31 -4.56 -21.09 13.02
N ILE A 32 -4.27 -21.09 14.32
CA ILE A 32 -5.25 -20.72 15.36
C ILE A 32 -5.54 -19.21 15.34
N MET A 33 -4.52 -18.36 15.19
CA MET A 33 -4.71 -16.91 15.09
C MET A 33 -5.45 -16.50 13.81
N LEU A 34 -5.17 -17.15 12.68
CA LEU A 34 -5.88 -16.89 11.41
C LEU A 34 -7.34 -17.37 11.48
N ALA A 35 -7.62 -18.49 12.15
CA ALA A 35 -8.98 -18.97 12.35
C ALA A 35 -9.82 -18.04 13.24
N GLN A 36 -9.22 -17.45 14.29
CA GLN A 36 -9.91 -16.49 15.18
C GLN A 36 -10.30 -15.18 14.49
N GLN A 37 -9.66 -14.84 13.36
CA GLN A 37 -9.92 -13.61 12.63
C GLN A 37 -10.71 -13.81 11.34
N ALA A 38 -11.07 -15.04 10.98
CA ALA A 38 -11.64 -15.41 9.68
C ALA A 38 -12.92 -14.63 9.29
N ASP A 39 -13.71 -14.21 10.29
CA ASP A 39 -14.94 -13.45 10.12
C ASP A 39 -14.81 -11.96 10.48
N ARG A 40 -13.58 -11.47 10.74
CA ARG A 40 -13.37 -10.04 10.99
C ARG A 40 -13.72 -9.25 9.74
N VAL A 41 -14.70 -8.36 9.87
CA VAL A 41 -15.07 -7.39 8.86
C VAL A 41 -14.86 -6.02 9.48
N MET A 42 -13.99 -5.22 8.85
CA MET A 42 -13.84 -3.79 9.12
C MET A 42 -14.42 -3.02 7.94
N ALA A 43 -15.30 -2.06 8.21
CA ALA A 43 -15.81 -1.15 7.19
C ALA A 43 -14.83 0.01 6.94
N LEU A 44 -14.89 0.65 5.77
CA LEU A 44 -14.03 1.80 5.43
C LEU A 44 -14.14 2.93 6.46
N GLY A 45 -15.37 3.25 6.89
CA GLY A 45 -15.61 4.30 7.89
C GLY A 45 -15.01 4.01 9.26
N GLU A 46 -14.81 2.74 9.63
CA GLU A 46 -14.14 2.38 10.89
C GLU A 46 -12.64 2.69 10.83
N TRP A 47 -12.00 2.54 9.66
CA TRP A 47 -10.60 2.94 9.47
C TRP A 47 -10.43 4.46 9.53
N GLU A 48 -11.35 5.21 8.94
CA GLU A 48 -11.38 6.67 9.05
C GLU A 48 -11.56 7.12 10.51
N GLU A 49 -12.49 6.52 11.24
CA GLU A 49 -12.72 6.81 12.68
C GLU A 49 -11.46 6.54 13.51
N ARG A 50 -10.76 5.43 13.27
CA ARG A 50 -9.49 5.13 13.96
C ARG A 50 -8.44 6.22 13.75
N TRP A 51 -8.35 6.79 12.55
CA TRP A 51 -7.48 7.93 12.29
C TRP A 51 -7.96 9.18 13.00
N GLN A 52 -9.27 9.47 12.99
CA GLN A 52 -9.82 10.64 13.70
C GLN A 52 -9.53 10.60 15.19
N GLU A 53 -9.64 9.43 15.82
CA GLU A 53 -9.34 9.22 17.24
C GLU A 53 -7.85 8.96 17.56
N ASP A 54 -6.96 9.08 16.56
CA ASP A 54 -5.52 8.81 16.70
C ASP A 54 -5.21 7.40 17.27
N ARG A 55 -6.10 6.42 17.01
CA ARG A 55 -5.92 4.99 17.34
C ARG A 55 -5.00 4.29 16.33
N ILE A 56 -3.81 4.86 16.14
CA ILE A 56 -2.85 4.54 15.07
C ILE A 56 -1.66 3.69 15.56
N GLY A 57 -1.86 2.77 16.51
CA GLY A 57 -0.80 1.91 17.06
C GLY A 57 -0.08 1.00 16.04
N PHE A 58 -0.55 0.96 14.80
CA PHE A 58 0.11 0.29 13.67
C PHE A 58 1.21 1.13 13.02
N HIS A 59 1.23 2.45 13.22
CA HIS A 59 2.22 3.36 12.65
C HIS A 59 3.60 3.13 13.30
N GLN A 60 4.65 3.08 12.49
CA GLN A 60 6.03 3.04 12.94
C GLN A 60 6.73 4.36 12.58
N PRO A 61 7.39 5.04 13.52
CA PRO A 61 8.01 6.35 13.28
C PRO A 61 9.36 6.28 12.56
N HIS A 62 9.87 5.07 12.26
CA HIS A 62 11.12 4.85 11.57
C HIS A 62 10.89 3.93 10.38
N VAL A 63 11.77 4.01 9.38
CA VAL A 63 11.73 3.15 8.19
C VAL A 63 11.78 1.69 8.65
N HIS A 64 10.98 0.85 8.00
CA HIS A 64 10.87 -0.53 8.41
C HIS A 64 12.17 -1.29 8.09
N LYS A 65 12.81 -1.87 9.10
CA LYS A 65 14.12 -2.55 8.97
C LYS A 65 14.19 -3.58 7.85
N MET A 66 13.08 -4.27 7.55
CA MET A 66 13.02 -5.22 6.42
C MET A 66 13.20 -4.54 5.07
N LEU A 67 12.59 -3.36 4.88
CA LEU A 67 12.76 -2.59 3.66
C LEU A 67 14.21 -2.10 3.57
N GLU A 68 14.74 -1.50 4.63
CA GLU A 68 16.13 -1.02 4.68
C GLU A 68 17.14 -2.12 4.35
N SER A 69 16.98 -3.31 4.94
CA SER A 69 17.92 -4.43 4.76
C SER A 69 17.81 -5.16 3.42
N HIS A 70 16.74 -4.94 2.66
CA HIS A 70 16.49 -5.68 1.41
C HIS A 70 16.33 -4.77 0.19
N ILE A 71 16.43 -3.45 0.34
CA ILE A 71 16.19 -2.51 -0.76
C ILE A 71 17.08 -2.79 -1.97
N ASP A 72 18.36 -3.10 -1.78
CA ASP A 72 19.28 -3.39 -2.89
C ASP A 72 18.84 -4.59 -3.72
N LYS A 73 18.26 -5.62 -3.08
CA LYS A 73 17.72 -6.80 -3.77
C LYS A 73 16.46 -6.45 -4.54
N VAL A 74 15.60 -5.60 -3.98
CA VAL A 74 14.38 -5.13 -4.65
C VAL A 74 14.73 -4.27 -5.87
N LEU A 75 15.72 -3.39 -5.74
CA LEU A 75 16.17 -2.53 -6.82
C LEU A 75 16.87 -3.34 -7.91
N ALA A 76 17.70 -4.32 -7.55
CA ALA A 76 18.47 -5.14 -8.49
C ALA A 76 19.24 -4.29 -9.51
N GLY A 77 19.84 -3.18 -9.04
CA GLY A 77 20.58 -2.22 -9.86
C GLY A 77 19.71 -1.23 -10.66
N ARG A 78 18.37 -1.33 -10.60
CA ARG A 78 17.44 -0.38 -11.24
C ARG A 78 17.41 0.93 -10.46
N THR A 79 17.41 2.05 -11.19
CA THR A 79 17.19 3.40 -10.64
C THR A 79 15.78 3.89 -10.99
N GLY A 80 15.27 4.88 -10.25
CA GLY A 80 13.97 5.50 -10.57
C GLY A 80 12.76 4.55 -10.51
N VAL A 81 12.89 3.42 -9.81
CA VAL A 81 11.79 2.45 -9.60
C VAL A 81 10.55 3.15 -9.07
N ARG A 82 9.38 2.72 -9.55
CA ARG A 82 8.08 3.23 -9.11
C ARG A 82 7.44 2.25 -8.14
N PHE A 83 7.32 2.66 -6.88
CA PHE A 83 6.80 1.85 -5.80
C PHE A 83 5.32 2.11 -5.55
N PHE A 84 4.58 1.05 -5.31
CA PHE A 84 3.19 1.12 -4.87
C PHE A 84 3.05 0.73 -3.40
N PHE A 85 2.25 1.50 -2.66
CA PHE A 85 1.96 1.33 -1.24
C PHE A 85 0.44 1.20 -1.05
N PRO A 86 -0.10 -0.02 -0.99
CA PRO A 86 -1.51 -0.21 -0.65
C PRO A 86 -1.75 0.10 0.83
N LEU A 87 -2.90 0.71 1.15
CA LEU A 87 -3.30 1.13 2.51
C LEU A 87 -2.16 1.85 3.26
N CYS A 88 -1.58 2.87 2.61
CA CYS A 88 -0.27 3.40 2.97
C CYS A 88 -0.23 4.14 4.32
N GLY A 89 -1.37 4.59 4.84
CA GLY A 89 -1.44 5.47 5.99
C GLY A 89 -0.46 6.65 5.84
N LYS A 90 0.41 6.79 6.84
CA LYS A 90 1.53 7.75 6.82
C LYS A 90 2.91 7.08 6.88
N ALA A 91 3.08 5.96 6.16
CA ALA A 91 4.33 5.20 6.18
C ALA A 91 5.56 6.08 5.83
N VAL A 92 6.51 6.18 6.76
CA VAL A 92 7.75 6.97 6.59
C VAL A 92 8.65 6.41 5.49
N ASP A 93 8.50 5.12 5.20
CA ASP A 93 9.15 4.40 4.11
C ASP A 93 8.94 5.07 2.74
N MET A 94 7.78 5.70 2.53
CA MET A 94 7.46 6.41 1.28
C MET A 94 8.42 7.57 1.02
N LYS A 95 8.66 8.40 2.04
CA LYS A 95 9.59 9.52 1.93
C LYS A 95 11.03 9.03 1.75
N TRP A 96 11.42 7.99 2.48
CA TRP A 96 12.75 7.40 2.38
C TRP A 96 13.07 6.89 0.97
N LEU A 97 12.14 6.16 0.33
CA LEU A 97 12.30 5.74 -1.07
C LEU A 97 12.38 6.94 -2.03
N ALA A 98 11.52 7.95 -1.83
CA ALA A 98 11.51 9.12 -2.68
C ALA A 98 12.79 9.97 -2.55
N ASP A 99 13.39 10.05 -1.35
CA ASP A 99 14.68 10.68 -1.12
C ASP A 99 15.84 9.96 -1.84
N MET A 100 15.71 8.65 -2.08
CA MET A 100 16.65 7.87 -2.92
C MET A 100 16.41 8.04 -4.43
N GLY A 101 15.47 8.91 -4.84
CA GLY A 101 15.19 9.20 -6.25
C GLY A 101 14.18 8.25 -6.91
N HIS A 102 13.47 7.43 -6.11
CA HIS A 102 12.36 6.61 -6.60
C HIS A 102 11.05 7.40 -6.64
N SER A 103 10.08 6.89 -7.37
CA SER A 103 8.73 7.45 -7.38
C SER A 103 7.79 6.59 -6.54
N VAL A 104 6.87 7.22 -5.82
CA VAL A 104 5.99 6.54 -4.87
C VAL A 104 4.54 6.88 -5.16
N VAL A 105 3.71 5.84 -5.18
CA VAL A 105 2.26 5.96 -5.23
C VAL A 105 1.66 5.21 -4.06
N GLY A 106 0.85 5.89 -3.27
CA GLY A 106 0.11 5.29 -2.16
C GLY A 106 -1.39 5.39 -2.37
N VAL A 107 -2.14 4.44 -1.82
CA VAL A 107 -3.60 4.54 -1.68
C VAL A 107 -3.96 4.44 -0.21
N GLU A 108 -4.76 5.38 0.26
CA GLU A 108 -5.21 5.46 1.64
C GLU A 108 -6.63 6.03 1.67
N ILE A 109 -7.49 5.53 2.54
CA ILE A 109 -8.87 6.04 2.64
C ILE A 109 -8.93 7.34 3.45
N SER A 110 -8.10 7.44 4.49
CA SER A 110 -8.06 8.53 5.44
C SER A 110 -7.34 9.76 4.90
N GLU A 111 -8.09 10.80 4.58
CA GLU A 111 -7.53 12.12 4.25
C GLU A 111 -6.64 12.66 5.39
N LYS A 112 -7.02 12.42 6.66
CA LYS A 112 -6.21 12.83 7.83
C LYS A 112 -4.82 12.17 7.80
N ALA A 113 -4.73 10.89 7.46
CA ALA A 113 -3.47 10.18 7.38
C ALA A 113 -2.54 10.75 6.30
N ILE A 114 -3.11 11.01 5.11
CA ILE A 114 -2.38 11.59 3.98
C ILE A 114 -1.85 12.98 4.33
N LYS A 115 -2.68 13.83 4.95
CA LYS A 115 -2.25 15.18 5.38
C LYS A 115 -1.16 15.12 6.43
N GLN A 116 -1.33 14.27 7.45
CA GLN A 116 -0.30 14.05 8.47
C GLN A 116 1.00 13.53 7.87
N PHE A 117 0.97 12.68 6.83
CA PHE A 117 2.20 12.25 6.16
C PHE A 117 3.00 13.43 5.62
N PHE A 118 2.36 14.36 4.90
CA PHE A 118 3.07 15.51 4.36
C PHE A 118 3.54 16.47 5.45
N GLU A 119 2.71 16.71 6.47
CA GLU A 119 3.06 17.54 7.63
C GLU A 119 4.27 16.96 8.40
N ASP A 120 4.22 15.69 8.79
CA ASP A 120 5.27 15.00 9.55
C ASP A 120 6.61 14.98 8.77
N ASN A 121 6.55 14.97 7.43
CA ASN A 121 7.73 14.96 6.56
C ASN A 121 8.17 16.37 6.10
N ASN A 122 7.55 17.44 6.60
CA ASN A 122 7.81 18.84 6.20
C ASN A 122 7.75 19.04 4.67
N MET A 123 6.74 18.47 4.03
CA MET A 123 6.53 18.55 2.60
C MET A 123 5.28 19.35 2.27
N THR A 124 5.35 20.18 1.23
CA THR A 124 4.17 20.81 0.66
C THR A 124 3.53 19.89 -0.37
N TYR A 125 2.22 20.04 -0.59
CA TYR A 125 1.50 19.23 -1.56
C TYR A 125 0.41 20.03 -2.26
N SER A 126 0.03 19.60 -3.46
CA SER A 126 -1.20 20.02 -4.15
C SER A 126 -2.28 18.95 -4.01
N GLU A 127 -3.54 19.38 -4.04
CA GLU A 127 -4.71 18.50 -4.07
C GLU A 127 -5.40 18.63 -5.42
N GLU A 128 -5.69 17.51 -6.07
CA GLU A 128 -6.40 17.46 -7.35
C GLU A 128 -7.50 16.39 -7.32
N PRO A 129 -8.66 16.61 -7.97
CA PRO A 129 -9.64 15.54 -8.16
C PRO A 129 -9.09 14.45 -9.08
N VAL A 130 -9.57 13.22 -8.93
CA VAL A 130 -9.22 12.09 -9.80
C VAL A 130 -10.39 11.82 -10.76
N PRO A 131 -10.33 12.22 -12.05
CA PRO A 131 -11.49 12.13 -12.95
C PRO A 131 -12.04 10.71 -13.13
N ALA A 132 -11.16 9.70 -13.06
CA ALA A 132 -11.52 8.29 -13.16
C ALA A 132 -12.14 7.71 -11.87
N LEU A 133 -12.10 8.44 -10.75
CA LEU A 133 -12.60 8.03 -9.45
C LEU A 133 -13.46 9.15 -8.82
N PRO A 134 -14.78 9.14 -9.03
CA PRO A 134 -15.66 10.15 -8.47
C PRO A 134 -15.51 10.27 -6.95
N GLY A 135 -15.29 11.50 -6.47
CA GLY A 135 -15.11 11.80 -5.05
C GLY A 135 -13.71 11.53 -4.49
N ALA A 136 -12.82 10.88 -5.25
CA ALA A 136 -11.44 10.68 -4.84
C ALA A 136 -10.57 11.91 -5.16
N LYS A 137 -9.55 12.11 -4.33
CA LYS A 137 -8.52 13.13 -4.50
C LYS A 137 -7.16 12.48 -4.62
N VAL A 138 -6.23 13.16 -5.29
CA VAL A 138 -4.81 12.82 -5.26
C VAL A 138 -4.04 13.99 -4.66
N PHE A 139 -3.15 13.66 -3.73
CA PHE A 139 -2.25 14.57 -3.04
C PHE A 139 -0.85 14.37 -3.60
N LYS A 140 -0.27 15.39 -4.23
CA LYS A 140 1.03 15.29 -4.90
C LYS A 140 2.06 16.13 -4.17
N GLY A 141 3.15 15.51 -3.75
CA GLY A 141 4.27 16.22 -3.11
C GLY A 141 4.97 17.16 -4.08
N SER A 142 5.31 18.37 -3.64
CA SER A 142 5.99 19.36 -4.47
C SER A 142 7.50 19.07 -4.59
N GLU A 143 8.11 18.57 -3.52
CA GLU A 143 9.57 18.42 -3.41
C GLU A 143 10.06 17.03 -3.82
N ARG A 144 9.17 16.04 -3.83
CA ARG A 144 9.48 14.63 -4.07
C ARG A 144 8.37 13.98 -4.89
N ASN A 145 8.73 12.96 -5.67
CA ASN A 145 7.81 12.24 -6.54
C ASN A 145 6.94 11.25 -5.74
N ILE A 146 6.00 11.80 -4.96
CA ILE A 146 5.04 11.06 -4.14
C ILE A 146 3.64 11.50 -4.53
N SER A 147 2.78 10.54 -4.85
CA SER A 147 1.35 10.76 -5.13
C SER A 147 0.50 9.85 -4.25
N LEU A 148 -0.31 10.42 -3.36
CA LEU A 148 -1.17 9.68 -2.45
C LEU A 148 -2.63 9.86 -2.86
N TYR A 149 -3.29 8.75 -3.18
CA TYR A 149 -4.69 8.73 -3.61
C TYR A 149 -5.58 8.48 -2.40
N GLN A 150 -6.47 9.43 -2.13
CA GLN A 150 -7.54 9.29 -1.15
C GLN A 150 -8.68 8.48 -1.77
N SER A 151 -8.67 7.16 -1.56
CA SER A 151 -9.56 6.21 -2.23
C SER A 151 -9.66 4.89 -1.46
N ASP A 152 -10.76 4.16 -1.68
CA ASP A 152 -10.78 2.71 -1.45
C ASP A 152 -9.77 2.04 -2.39
N LEU A 153 -8.96 1.13 -1.85
CA LEU A 153 -7.98 0.36 -2.61
C LEU A 153 -8.63 -0.44 -3.74
N TYR A 154 -9.82 -1.00 -3.53
CA TYR A 154 -10.51 -1.82 -4.55
C TYR A 154 -10.97 -1.02 -5.77
N ASN A 155 -11.12 0.29 -5.63
CA ASN A 155 -11.44 1.17 -6.75
C ASN A 155 -10.18 1.63 -7.50
N PHE A 156 -9.00 1.50 -6.89
CA PHE A 156 -7.75 1.88 -7.52
C PHE A 156 -7.27 0.80 -8.50
N SER A 157 -6.74 1.21 -9.65
CA SER A 157 -6.26 0.29 -10.68
C SER A 157 -5.08 0.86 -11.45
N SER A 158 -4.42 0.03 -12.25
CA SER A 158 -3.33 0.46 -13.13
C SER A 158 -3.77 1.45 -14.21
N ALA A 159 -5.07 1.54 -14.54
CA ALA A 159 -5.60 2.57 -15.43
C ALA A 159 -5.56 3.97 -14.80
N ILE A 160 -5.63 4.05 -13.47
CA ILE A 160 -5.57 5.30 -12.69
C ILE A 160 -4.13 5.58 -12.27
N GLY A 161 -3.52 4.56 -11.67
CA GLY A 161 -2.21 4.65 -11.04
C GLY A 161 -1.05 4.32 -11.95
N GLY A 162 -1.24 3.82 -13.18
CA GLY A 162 -0.15 3.33 -14.03
C GLY A 162 0.46 2.01 -13.56
N GLN A 163 1.61 1.63 -14.13
CA GLN A 163 2.36 0.42 -13.76
C GLN A 163 3.41 0.70 -12.67
N PHE A 164 3.75 -0.33 -11.91
CA PHE A 164 4.68 -0.26 -10.77
C PHE A 164 5.82 -1.25 -10.95
N GLY A 165 7.03 -0.86 -10.53
CA GLY A 165 8.23 -1.70 -10.58
C GLY A 165 8.48 -2.49 -9.29
N ALA A 166 7.76 -2.15 -8.21
CA ALA A 166 7.77 -2.83 -6.92
C ALA A 166 6.51 -2.46 -6.11
N ILE A 167 6.10 -3.34 -5.21
CA ILE A 167 5.03 -3.11 -4.22
C ILE A 167 5.65 -3.26 -2.83
N TRP A 168 5.41 -2.29 -1.95
CA TRP A 168 5.70 -2.39 -0.54
C TRP A 168 4.40 -2.56 0.24
N ASP A 169 4.03 -3.81 0.51
CA ASP A 169 2.89 -4.15 1.36
C ASP A 169 3.36 -4.47 2.78
N ARG A 170 3.12 -3.52 3.67
CA ARG A 170 3.26 -3.73 5.11
C ARG A 170 2.03 -3.20 5.80
N GLY A 171 1.26 -4.11 6.39
CA GLY A 171 0.04 -3.75 7.09
C GLY A 171 -1.19 -3.60 6.17
N SER A 172 -1.08 -3.79 4.85
CA SER A 172 -2.24 -3.74 3.95
C SER A 172 -2.99 -5.06 3.92
N LEU A 173 -2.35 -6.14 3.45
CA LEU A 173 -3.00 -7.45 3.30
C LEU A 173 -3.61 -7.98 4.61
N VAL A 174 -2.96 -7.68 5.74
CA VAL A 174 -3.44 -8.06 7.07
C VAL A 174 -4.58 -7.18 7.59
N ALA A 175 -4.72 -5.95 7.07
CA ALA A 175 -5.83 -5.05 7.35
C ALA A 175 -7.08 -5.36 6.51
N ILE A 176 -6.89 -6.02 5.36
CA ILE A 176 -7.98 -6.50 4.53
C ILE A 176 -8.74 -7.64 5.21
N ASN A 177 -10.07 -7.54 5.13
CA ASN A 177 -11.00 -8.57 5.59
C ASN A 177 -10.62 -9.91 4.96
N PRO A 178 -10.52 -11.01 5.74
CA PRO A 178 -10.02 -12.28 5.22
C PRO A 178 -10.71 -12.77 3.94
N ARG A 179 -12.02 -12.51 3.82
CA ARG A 179 -12.84 -12.87 2.66
C ARG A 179 -12.49 -12.11 1.38
N ASP A 180 -11.82 -10.96 1.50
CA ASP A 180 -11.48 -10.10 0.36
C ASP A 180 -10.00 -10.19 -0.03
N ARG A 181 -9.17 -10.94 0.71
CA ARG A 181 -7.73 -11.11 0.42
C ARG A 181 -7.43 -11.71 -0.95
N GLU A 182 -8.33 -12.54 -1.49
CA GLU A 182 -8.17 -13.09 -2.85
C GLU A 182 -8.33 -12.03 -3.94
N LYS A 183 -9.04 -10.93 -3.64
CA LYS A 183 -9.25 -9.81 -4.58
C LYS A 183 -8.05 -8.89 -4.68
N GLU A 184 -7.09 -8.99 -3.75
CA GLU A 184 -5.90 -8.14 -3.73
C GLU A 184 -4.72 -8.71 -4.54
N LYS A 185 -4.94 -9.77 -5.33
CA LYS A 185 -3.96 -10.24 -6.32
C LYS A 185 -3.88 -9.22 -7.48
N LEU A 186 -3.15 -8.13 -7.23
CA LEU A 186 -2.73 -7.13 -8.20
C LEU A 186 -1.69 -7.69 -9.18
#